data_AF-A0A2T2YKM2-F1
#
_entry.id   AF-A0A2T2YKM2-F1
#
_cell.length_a   1.000
_cell.length_b   1.000
_cell.length_c   1.000
_cell.angle_alpha   90.00
_cell.angle_beta   90.00
_cell.angle_gamma   90.00
#
_symmetry.space_group_name_H-M   'P 1'
#
loop_
_entity.id
_entity.type
_entity.pdbx_description
1 polymer ?
#
loop_
_entity_poly.entity_id
_entity_poly.type
_entity_poly.pdbx_seq_one_letter_code
_entity_poly.pdbx_strand_id
1 'polypeptide(L)'
;MELYDFNRGNYNQRAEMVWNKGEFLAARISGNYTLCLYHMGNFFAEIWYRVADNEVQGVRGFNSIICLEPYLNMVDLSDIT
;
A
#
# COMPACT_ATOMS: atom_id res chain seq x y z
N MET A 1 8.42 -12.35 -4.31
CA MET A 1 9.23 -11.13 -4.08
C MET A 1 9.24 -10.90 -2.60
N GLU A 2 10.40 -10.73 -1.99
CA GLU A 2 10.48 -10.42 -0.57
C GLU A 2 10.39 -8.91 -0.34
N LEU A 3 9.93 -8.53 0.85
CA LEU A 3 9.80 -7.12 1.24
C LEU A 3 11.11 -6.35 1.12
N TYR A 4 12.24 -7.01 1.40
CA TYR A 4 13.57 -6.41 1.31
C TYR A 4 13.90 -5.98 -0.12
N ASP A 5 13.70 -6.87 -1.10
CA ASP A 5 13.90 -6.54 -2.53
C ASP A 5 12.97 -5.44 -3.00
N PHE A 6 11.71 -5.46 -2.54
CA PHE A 6 10.74 -4.42 -2.86
C PHE A 6 11.18 -3.05 -2.34
N ASN A 7 11.67 -2.97 -1.11
CA ASN A 7 12.16 -1.72 -0.51
C ASN A 7 13.44 -1.19 -1.16
N ARG A 8 14.14 -2.02 -1.94
CA ARG A 8 15.40 -1.66 -2.60
C ARG A 8 15.21 -0.88 -3.90
N GLY A 9 14.03 -0.99 -4.52
CA GLY A 9 13.66 -0.24 -5.72
C GLY A 9 13.30 1.22 -5.44
N ASN A 10 13.42 2.07 -6.45
CA ASN A 10 12.93 3.45 -6.36
C ASN A 10 11.40 3.47 -6.28
N TYR A 11 10.82 4.55 -5.74
CA TYR A 11 9.37 4.71 -5.56
C TYR A 11 8.57 4.44 -6.85
N ASN A 12 9.06 4.87 -8.02
CA ASN A 12 8.42 4.58 -9.32
C ASN A 12 8.39 3.07 -9.63
N GLN A 13 9.51 2.37 -9.47
CA GLN A 13 9.56 0.92 -9.73
C GLN A 13 8.65 0.15 -8.77
N ARG A 14 8.61 0.59 -7.51
CA ARG A 14 7.76 0.00 -6.49
C ARG A 14 6.29 0.21 -6.80
N ALA A 15 5.91 1.43 -7.20
CA ALA A 15 4.56 1.74 -7.61
C ALA A 15 4.15 0.89 -8.83
N GLU A 16 5.01 0.79 -9.84
CA GLU A 16 4.75 -0.03 -11.03
C GLU A 16 4.60 -1.52 -10.68
N MET A 17 5.43 -2.05 -9.78
CA MET A 17 5.30 -3.42 -9.28
C MET A 17 3.97 -3.65 -8.57
N VAL A 18 3.54 -2.69 -7.74
CA VAL A 18 2.26 -2.75 -7.04
C VAL A 18 1.09 -2.65 -8.01
N TRP A 19 1.17 -1.78 -9.02
CA TRP A 19 0.12 -1.68 -10.04
C TRP A 19 0.00 -2.93 -10.91
N ASN A 20 1.12 -3.59 -11.21
CA ASN A 20 1.12 -4.78 -12.08
C ASN A 20 0.79 -6.07 -11.34
N LYS A 21 1.19 -6.20 -10.07
CA LYS A 21 1.11 -7.46 -9.31
C LYS A 21 0.33 -7.37 -8.01
N GLY A 22 0.08 -6.15 -7.53
CA GLY A 22 -0.62 -5.92 -6.28
C GLY A 22 -2.12 -6.02 -6.48
N GLU A 23 -2.78 -6.71 -5.58
CA GLU A 23 -4.23 -6.74 -5.48
C GLU A 23 -4.68 -5.57 -4.61
N PHE A 24 -5.56 -4.71 -5.11
CA PHE A 24 -6.07 -3.60 -4.32
C PHE A 24 -6.95 -4.12 -3.18
N LEU A 25 -6.61 -3.75 -1.95
CA LEU A 25 -7.39 -4.14 -0.77
C LEU A 25 -8.28 -3.00 -0.27
N ALA A 26 -7.68 -1.84 -0.07
CA ALA A 26 -8.34 -0.73 0.61
C ALA A 26 -7.67 0.58 0.22
N ALA A 27 -8.42 1.68 0.29
CA ALA A 27 -7.84 3.01 0.29
C ALA A 27 -8.45 3.81 1.43
N ARG A 28 -7.62 4.62 2.08
CA ARG A 28 -8.08 5.59 3.08
C ARG A 28 -7.61 6.98 2.72
N ILE A 29 -8.45 7.97 3.00
CA ILE A 29 -8.09 9.37 2.86
C ILE A 29 -7.67 9.87 4.24
N SER A 30 -6.43 10.34 4.34
CA SER A 30 -5.85 10.91 5.53
C SER A 30 -5.42 12.34 5.25
N GLY A 31 -6.33 13.29 5.52
CA GLY A 31 -6.13 14.70 5.18
C GLY A 31 -6.00 14.88 3.67
N ASN A 32 -4.84 15.36 3.21
CA ASN A 32 -4.57 15.64 1.79
C ASN A 32 -3.96 14.45 1.05
N TYR A 33 -3.79 13.31 1.72
CA TYR A 33 -3.17 12.12 1.15
C TYR A 33 -4.20 10.99 1.10
N THR A 34 -4.23 10.28 -0.02
CA THR A 34 -4.91 9.00 -0.18
C THR A 34 -3.86 7.91 -0.02
N LEU A 35 -4.03 7.07 0.98
CA LEU A 35 -3.17 5.92 1.20
C LEU A 35 -3.90 4.70 0.63
N CYS A 36 -3.36 4.12 -0.43
CA CYS A 36 -3.90 2.94 -1.08
C CYS A 36 -3.09 1.71 -0.66
N LEU A 37 -3.75 0.74 -0.04
CA LEU A 37 -3.21 -0.52 0.41
C LEU A 37 -3.43 -1.61 -0.65
N TYR A 38 -2.36 -2.32 -0.95
CA TYR A 38 -2.32 -3.42 -1.89
C TYR A 38 -1.71 -4.66 -1.25
N HIS A 39 -2.21 -5.83 -1.62
CA HIS A 39 -1.66 -7.12 -1.26
C HIS A 39 -0.71 -7.60 -2.37
N MET A 40 0.55 -7.87 -2.00
CA MET A 40 1.58 -8.39 -2.91
C MET A 40 1.77 -9.91 -2.75
N GLY A 41 0.80 -10.61 -2.15
CA GLY A 41 0.83 -12.04 -1.87
C GLY A 41 1.50 -12.41 -0.55
N ASN A 42 2.77 -12.00 -0.36
CA ASN A 42 3.54 -12.30 0.87
C ASN A 42 3.66 -11.12 1.84
N PHE A 43 3.33 -9.92 1.38
CA PHE A 43 3.41 -8.68 2.15
C PHE A 43 2.42 -7.67 1.58
N PHE A 44 2.25 -6.55 2.27
CA PHE A 44 1.38 -5.46 1.86
C PHE A 44 2.20 -4.26 1.39
N ALA A 45 1.69 -3.57 0.38
CA ALA A 45 2.28 -2.34 -0.14
C ALA A 45 1.28 -1.20 -0.03
N GLU A 46 1.72 -0.11 0.56
CA GLU A 46 0.93 1.10 0.77
C GLU A 46 1.51 2.22 -0.10
N ILE A 47 0.68 2.77 -0.97
CA ILE A 47 1.01 3.90 -1.85
C ILE A 47 0.42 5.16 -1.24
N TRP A 48 1.26 6.16 -1.01
CA TRP A 48 0.82 7.48 -0.53
C TRP A 48 0.68 8.40 -1.73
N TYR A 49 -0.56 8.70 -2.06
CA TYR A 49 -0.91 9.55 -3.17
C TYR A 49 -1.40 10.91 -2.66
N ARG A 50 -0.83 12.01 -3.11
CA ARG A 50 -1.34 13.34 -2.76
C ARG A 50 -2.26 13.82 -3.87
N VAL A 51 -3.52 14.03 -3.54
CA VAL A 51 -4.54 14.47 -4.51
C VAL A 51 -4.29 15.90 -4.99
N ALA A 52 -3.76 16.77 -4.11
CA ALA A 52 -3.50 18.17 -4.43
C ALA A 52 -2.47 18.37 -5.56
N ASP A 53 -1.40 17.57 -5.56
CA ASP A 53 -0.32 17.64 -6.56
C ASP A 53 -0.46 16.54 -7.62
N ASN A 54 -1.42 15.62 -7.45
CA ASN A 54 -1.62 14.45 -8.28
C ASN A 54 -0.34 13.57 -8.41
N GLU A 55 0.43 13.50 -7.31
CA GLU A 55 1.73 12.84 -7.26
C GLU A 55 1.78 11.74 -6.19
N VAL A 56 2.47 10.64 -6.53
CA VAL A 56 2.84 9.59 -5.57
C VAL A 56 3.98 10.12 -4.71
N GLN A 57 3.70 10.36 -3.44
CA GLN A 57 4.67 10.84 -2.46
C GLN A 57 5.58 9.73 -1.96
N GLY A 58 5.11 8.49 -1.99
CA GLY A 58 5.91 7.35 -1.55
C GLY A 58 5.19 6.03 -1.69
N VAL A 59 5.98 4.97 -1.69
CA VAL A 59 5.49 3.60 -1.62
C VAL A 59 6.21 2.93 -0.47
N ARG A 60 5.47 2.29 0.42
CA ARG A 60 6.00 1.55 1.56
C ARG A 60 5.51 0.13 1.52
N GLY A 61 6.43 -0.82 1.56
CA GLY A 61 6.09 -2.23 1.78
C GLY A 61 6.18 -2.52 3.28
N PHE A 62 5.28 -3.34 3.78
CA PHE A 62 5.35 -3.88 5.14
C PHE A 62 4.62 -5.22 5.23
N ASN A 63 4.97 -6.01 6.23
CA ASN A 63 4.29 -7.26 6.59
C ASN A 63 3.71 -7.22 8.01
N SER A 64 3.87 -6.09 8.72
CA SER A 64 3.37 -5.95 10.09
C SER A 64 1.87 -5.68 10.11
N ILE A 65 1.17 -6.53 10.87
CA ILE A 65 -0.27 -6.45 11.14
C ILE A 65 -0.63 -5.13 11.86
N ILE A 66 0.29 -4.58 12.65
CA ILE A 66 0.16 -3.29 13.34
C ILE A 66 -0.07 -2.14 12.34
N CYS A 67 0.58 -2.18 11.18
CA CYS A 67 0.36 -1.17 10.13
C CYS A 67 -0.99 -1.32 9.42
N LEU A 68 -1.65 -2.48 9.56
CA LEU A 68 -3.00 -2.73 9.06
C LEU A 68 -4.09 -2.34 10.06
N GLU A 69 -3.82 -2.20 11.36
CA GLU A 69 -4.82 -1.79 12.37
C GLU A 69 -5.68 -0.57 11.96
N PRO A 70 -5.13 0.53 11.43
CA PRO A 70 -5.94 1.66 10.98
C PRO A 70 -6.76 1.37 9.71
N TYR A 71 -6.44 0.31 8.97
CA TYR A 71 -7.25 -0.19 7.86
C TYR A 71 -8.32 -1.19 8.32
N LEU A 72 -8.03 -2.04 9.32
CA LEU A 72 -9.02 -2.93 9.93
C LEU A 72 -10.20 -2.17 10.55
N ASN A 73 -9.95 -0.96 11.09
CA ASN A 73 -11.02 -0.12 11.62
C ASN A 73 -11.87 0.55 10.52
N MET A 74 -11.36 0.63 9.28
CA MET A 74 -12.03 1.30 8.16
C MET A 74 -12.61 0.33 7.12
N VAL A 75 -12.01 -0.85 6.98
CA VAL A 75 -12.40 -1.92 6.05
C VAL A 75 -12.55 -3.20 6.86
N ASP A 76 -13.70 -3.85 6.69
CA ASP A 76 -13.96 -5.17 7.22
C ASP A 76 -13.10 -6.18 6.44
N LEU A 77 -11.86 -6.38 6.91
CA LEU A 77 -10.91 -7.33 6.32
C LEU A 77 -11.24 -8.79 6.66
N SER A 78 -12.41 -9.06 7.27
CA SER A 78 -12.86 -10.42 7.63
C SER A 78 -13.10 -11.32 6.40
N ASP A 79 -13.16 -10.74 5.20
CA ASP A 79 -13.43 -11.48 3.97
C ASP A 79 -12.17 -12.08 3.31
N ILE A 80 -10.96 -11.75 3.79
CA ILE A 80 -9.69 -12.25 3.21
C ILE A 80 -9.23 -13.53 3.94
N THR A 81 -10.16 -14.42 4.29
CA THR A 81 -9.84 -15.68 5.00
C THR A 81 -9.60 -16.84 4.04
#